data_AF-A0A3R9PFL5-F1
#
_entry.id   AF-A0A3R9PFL5-F1
#
_cell.length_a   1.000
_cell.length_b   1.000
_cell.length_c   1.000
_cell.angle_alpha   90.00
_cell.angle_beta   90.00
_cell.angle_gamma   90.00
#
_symmetry.space_group_name_H-M   'P 1'
#
loop_
_entity.id
_entity.type
_entity.pdbx_description
1 polymer ?
#
loop_
_entity_poly.entity_id
_entity_poly.type
_entity_poly.pdbx_seq_one_letter_code
_entity_poly.pdbx_strand_id
1 'polypeptide(L)' 'MIVSFHIPEALVEELNRAVKELGYTSKSEAIRDAIRLLVRESRRRDAR' A
#
# COMPACT_ATOMS: atom_id res chain seq x y z
N MET A 1 -10.36 -5.09 -11.99
CA MET A 1 -9.01 -5.21 -12.56
C MET A 1 -8.08 -5.76 -11.50
N ILE A 2 -7.25 -6.75 -11.84
CA ILE A 2 -6.23 -7.31 -10.96
C ILE A 2 -4.87 -6.94 -11.57
N VAL A 3 -3.95 -6.47 -10.74
CA VAL A 3 -2.58 -6.12 -11.13
C VAL A 3 -1.63 -6.98 -10.31
N SER A 4 -0.72 -7.67 -10.99
CA SER A 4 0.32 -8.47 -10.37
C SER A 4 1.66 -7.76 -10.54
N PHE A 5 2.47 -7.74 -9.49
CA PHE A 5 3.79 -7.14 -9.49
C PHE A 5 4.72 -7.91 -8.56
N HIS A 6 6.02 -7.74 -8.75
CA HIS A 6 7.04 -8.33 -7.90
C HIS A 6 7.55 -7.29 -6.91
N ILE A 7 7.70 -7.69 -5.66
CA ILE A 7 8.40 -6.92 -4.62
C ILE A 7 9.38 -7.81 -3.87
N PRO A 8 10.44 -7.25 -3.26
CA PRO A 8 11.36 -7.99 -2.42
C PRO A 8 10.63 -8.74 -1.29
N GLU A 9 11.08 -9.94 -0.97
CA GLU A 9 10.46 -10.79 0.06
C GLU A 9 10.42 -10.12 1.43
N ALA A 10 11.49 -9.43 1.82
CA ALA A 10 11.54 -8.65 3.06
C ALA A 10 10.40 -7.63 3.16
N LEU A 11 10.02 -6.99 2.04
CA LEU A 11 8.92 -6.03 2.00
C LEU A 11 7.55 -6.72 2.14
N VAL A 12 7.41 -7.95 1.62
CA VAL A 12 6.20 -8.76 1.80
C VAL A 12 6.01 -9.10 3.28
N GLU A 13 7.09 -9.43 4.00
CA GLU A 13 7.03 -9.70 5.43
C GLU A 13 6.60 -8.47 6.23
N GLU A 14 7.18 -7.30 5.94
CA GLU A 14 6.78 -6.04 6.57
C GLU A 14 5.32 -5.70 6.28
N LEU A 15 4.88 -5.86 5.03
CA LEU A 15 3.48 -5.68 4.67
C LEU A 15 2.55 -6.62 5.45
N ASN A 16 2.94 -7.89 5.63
CA ASN A 16 2.14 -8.85 6.38
C ASN A 16 2.02 -8.46 7.87
N ARG A 17 3.11 -7.97 8.46
CA ARG A 17 3.10 -7.43 9.84
C ARG A 17 2.15 -6.24 9.94
N ALA A 18 2.29 -5.26 9.04
CA ALA A 18 1.43 -4.08 9.01
C ALA A 18 -0.05 -4.43 8.80
N VAL A 19 -0.38 -5.36 7.91
CA VAL A 19 -1.76 -5.83 7.68
C VAL A 19 -2.38 -6.37 8.98
N LYS A 20 -1.61 -7.15 9.74
CA LYS A 20 -2.08 -7.72 11.02
C LYS A 20 -2.22 -6.66 12.10
N GLU A 21 -1.20 -5.83 12.29
CA GLU A 21 -1.16 -4.83 13.37
C GLU A 21 -2.17 -3.71 13.18
N LEU A 22 -2.42 -3.30 11.94
CA LEU A 22 -3.38 -2.25 11.59
C LEU A 22 -4.81 -2.78 11.39
N GLY A 23 -5.03 -4.10 11.50
CA GLY A 23 -6.36 -4.70 11.42
C GLY A 23 -6.98 -4.72 10.03
N TYR A 24 -6.17 -4.71 8.96
CA TYR A 24 -6.67 -4.82 7.59
C TYR A 24 -7.22 -6.22 7.30
N THR A 25 -8.28 -6.29 6.51
CA THR A 25 -8.92 -7.56 6.12
C THR A 25 -8.09 -8.33 5.09
N SER A 26 -7.25 -7.64 4.32
CA SER A 26 -6.41 -8.24 3.29
C SER A 26 -5.21 -7.37 2.91
N LYS A 27 -4.18 -7.98 2.31
CA LYS A 27 -3.03 -7.25 1.74
C LYS A 27 -3.47 -6.26 0.67
N SER A 28 -4.42 -6.65 -0.18
CA SER A 28 -4.97 -5.80 -1.24
C SER A 28 -5.70 -4.57 -0.71
N GLU A 29 -6.32 -4.65 0.47
CA GLU A 29 -6.88 -3.49 1.15
C GLU A 29 -5.80 -2.52 1.61
N ALA A 30 -4.80 -3.02 2.35
CA ALA A 30 -3.67 -2.21 2.82
C ALA A 30 -2.90 -1.54 1.67
N ILE A 31 -2.60 -2.29 0.60
CA ILE A 31 -1.93 -1.76 -0.60
C ILE A 31 -2.77 -0.66 -1.26
N ARG A 32 -4.10 -0.86 -1.39
CA ARG A 32 -4.98 0.17 -1.97
C ARG A 32 -4.97 1.45 -1.15
N ASP A 33 -4.95 1.33 0.17
CA ASP A 33 -4.91 2.49 1.05
C ASP A 33 -3.58 3.25 0.95
N ALA A 34 -2.46 2.52 0.94
CA ALA A 34 -1.13 3.08 0.69
C ALA A 34 -1.04 3.82 -0.66
N ILE A 35 -1.58 3.22 -1.73
CA ILE A 35 -1.64 3.87 -3.05
C ILE A 35 -2.47 5.16 -3.00
N ARG A 36 -3.62 5.15 -2.32
CA ARG A 36 -4.45 6.37 -2.17
C ARG A 36 -3.71 7.48 -1.44
N LEU A 37 -2.98 7.14 -0.38
CA LEU A 37 -2.16 8.10 0.36
C LEU A 37 -1.08 8.72 -0.54
N LEU A 38 -0.36 7.89 -1.30
CA LEU A 38 0.67 8.34 -2.24
C LEU A 38 0.08 9.27 -3.32
N VAL A 39 -1.04 8.89 -3.94
CA VAL A 39 -1.69 9.70 -4.98
C VAL A 39 -2.18 11.04 -4.44
N ARG A 40 -2.74 11.06 -3.22
CA ARG A 40 -3.15 12.30 -2.54
C ARG A 40 -1.97 13.22 -2.30
N GLU A 41 -0.85 12.67 -1.84
CA GLU A 41 0.38 13.43 -1.59
C GLU A 41 1.00 13.98 -2.87
N SER A 42 1.05 13.19 -3.96
CA SER A 42 1.52 13.64 -5.27
C SER A 42 0.73 14.87 -5.75
N ARG A 43 -0.61 14.80 -5.71
CA ARG A 43 -1.47 15.92 -6.13
C ARG A 43 -1.26 17.18 -5.30
N ARG A 44 -0.94 17.04 -4.00
CA ARG A 44 -0.64 18.20 -3.14
C ARG A 44 0.68 18.87 -3.53
N ARG A 45 1.65 18.11 -4.02
CA ARG A 45 2.95 18.63 -4.49
C ARG A 45 2.80 19.35 -5.82
N ASP A 46 2.02 18.80 -6.75
CA ASP A 46 1.78 19.41 -8.06
C ASP A 46 1.00 20.74 -7.99
N ALA A 47 0.27 20.97 -6.88
CA ALA A 47 -0.51 22.19 -6.65
C ALA A 47 0.28 23.32 -5.97
N ARG A 48 1.58 23.12 -5.66
CA ARG A 48 2.50 24.14 -5.13
C ARG A 48 3.42 24.66 -6.22
#